data_AF-A0A2X2WMR8-F1
#
_entry.id   AF-A0A2X2WMR8-F1
#
_cell.length_a   1.000
_cell.length_b   1.000
_cell.length_c   1.000
_cell.angle_alpha   90.00
_cell.angle_beta   90.00
_cell.angle_gamma   90.00
#
_symmetry.space_group_name_H-M   'P 1'
#
loop_
_entity.id
_entity.type
_entity.pdbx_description
1 polymer ?
#
loop_
_entity_poly.entity_id
_entity_poly.type
_entity_poly.pdbx_seq_one_letter_code
_entity_poly.pdbx_strand_id
1 'polypeptide(L)'
;MTQIDWNLLWEQVKSLLGVLAAAGIVIDMTPEIKVQPVRWLLGWVGKQLNRDMQSKLDSLAKDFEAHKVDSWRSEILDFANSCMNRRKHTKEEFDHIISVHDDYAKYVEEKKIENGQVKLAYEYIAELYRHCCEKNSFLVVRPSDEEEEE
;
A
#
# COMPACT_ATOMS: atom_id res chain seq x y z
N MET A 1 13.17 -31.90 21.92
CA MET A 1 11.89 -31.35 21.42
C MET A 1 10.85 -31.62 22.51
N THR A 2 10.66 -30.66 23.41
CA THR A 2 9.84 -30.84 24.63
C THR A 2 8.36 -30.86 24.24
N GLN A 3 7.67 -31.97 24.53
CA GLN A 3 6.21 -32.01 24.42
C GLN A 3 5.62 -30.94 25.34
N ILE A 4 4.69 -30.16 24.81
CA ILE A 4 3.94 -29.19 25.58
C ILE A 4 2.86 -29.97 26.35
N ASP A 5 3.04 -30.06 27.67
CA ASP A 5 2.05 -30.66 28.57
C ASP A 5 0.83 -29.75 28.70
N TRP A 6 -0.19 -30.03 27.88
CA TRP A 6 -1.44 -29.27 27.85
C TRP A 6 -2.16 -29.20 29.21
N ASN A 7 -1.99 -30.24 30.05
CA ASN A 7 -2.54 -30.24 31.41
C ASN A 7 -1.83 -29.23 32.33
N LEU A 8 -0.50 -29.07 32.18
CA LEU A 8 0.28 -28.10 32.95
C LEU A 8 -0.10 -26.67 32.56
N LEU A 9 -0.28 -26.42 31.25
CA LEU A 9 -0.80 -25.15 30.76
C LEU A 9 -2.19 -24.85 31.32
N TRP A 10 -3.07 -25.86 31.36
CA TRP A 10 -4.42 -25.68 31.88
C TRP A 10 -4.46 -25.42 33.39
N GLU A 11 -3.58 -26.06 34.16
CA GLU A 11 -3.39 -25.75 35.58
C GLU A 11 -2.81 -24.35 35.79
N GLN A 12 -1.84 -23.94 34.98
CA GLN A 12 -1.26 -22.59 35.04
C GLN A 12 -2.30 -21.51 34.70
N VAL A 13 -3.14 -21.73 33.69
CA VAL A 13 -4.25 -20.84 33.33
C VAL A 13 -5.27 -20.74 34.46
N LYS A 14 -5.67 -21.87 35.08
CA LYS A 14 -6.57 -21.89 36.25
C LYS A 14 -5.97 -21.17 37.45
N SER A 15 -4.69 -21.38 37.73
CA SER A 15 -3.97 -20.71 38.82
C SER A 15 -3.87 -19.20 38.58
N LEU A 16 -3.53 -18.77 37.37
CA LEU A 16 -3.53 -17.35 36.97
C LEU A 16 -4.92 -16.73 37.12
N LEU A 17 -5.97 -17.40 36.67
CA LEU A 17 -7.35 -16.92 36.85
C LEU A 17 -7.74 -16.84 38.33
N GLY A 18 -7.32 -17.79 39.16
CA GLY A 18 -7.53 -17.76 40.60
C GLY A 18 -6.80 -16.61 41.29
N VAL A 19 -5.55 -16.35 40.90
CA VAL A 19 -4.75 -15.21 41.38
C VAL A 19 -5.36 -13.88 40.90
N LEU A 20 -5.86 -13.81 39.68
CA LEU A 20 -6.56 -12.63 39.15
C LEU A 20 -7.90 -12.40 39.86
N ALA A 21 -8.65 -13.45 40.15
CA ALA A 21 -9.89 -13.37 40.92
C ALA A 21 -9.62 -12.95 42.37
N ALA A 22 -8.58 -13.49 43.00
CA ALA A 22 -8.13 -13.09 44.33
C ALA A 22 -7.62 -11.64 44.35
N ALA A 23 -6.85 -11.23 43.34
CA ALA A 23 -6.44 -9.84 43.16
C ALA A 23 -7.64 -8.91 42.91
N GLY A 24 -8.67 -9.38 42.20
CA GLY A 24 -9.95 -8.70 42.03
C GLY A 24 -10.71 -8.52 43.34
N ILE A 25 -10.74 -9.55 44.20
CA ILE A 25 -11.32 -9.48 45.55
C ILE A 25 -10.55 -8.47 46.44
N VAL A 26 -9.23 -8.38 46.29
CA VAL A 26 -8.41 -7.39 47.01
C VAL A 26 -8.72 -5.95 46.55
N ILE A 27 -9.09 -5.74 45.29
CA ILE A 27 -9.56 -4.42 44.80
C ILE A 27 -10.91 -4.04 45.44
N ASP A 28 -11.80 -5.01 45.69
CA ASP A 28 -13.10 -4.76 46.36
C ASP A 28 -12.96 -4.44 47.86
N MET A 29 -11.81 -4.73 48.49
CA MET A 29 -11.59 -4.58 49.93
C MET A 29 -10.93 -3.24 50.34
N THR A 30 -11.10 -2.18 49.55
CA THR A 30 -10.67 -0.82 49.92
C THR A 30 -11.73 0.24 49.56
N PRO A 31 -12.50 0.75 50.53
CA PRO A 31 -13.67 1.61 50.24
C PRO A 31 -13.36 3.12 50.08
N GLU A 32 -12.12 3.56 49.89
CA GLU A 32 -11.80 5.02 49.96
C GLU A 32 -10.94 5.64 48.84
N ILE A 33 -10.62 4.94 47.74
CA ILE A 33 -9.92 5.59 46.61
C ILE A 33 -10.82 5.57 45.37
N LYS A 34 -11.48 6.71 45.12
CA LYS A 34 -12.25 7.03 43.91
C LYS A 34 -11.36 7.20 42.67
N VAL A 35 -10.53 6.21 42.34
CA VAL A 35 -9.80 6.18 41.07
C VAL A 35 -9.87 4.78 40.51
N GLN A 36 -10.76 4.58 39.54
CA GLN A 36 -11.04 3.29 38.89
C GLN A 36 -9.77 2.79 38.17
N PRO A 37 -9.00 1.83 38.73
CA PRO A 37 -7.70 1.43 38.19
C PRO A 37 -7.82 0.84 36.78
N VAL A 38 -8.94 0.19 36.49
CA VAL A 38 -9.32 -0.31 35.17
C VAL A 38 -9.42 0.82 34.13
N ARG A 39 -9.98 1.99 34.48
CA ARG A 39 -10.07 3.12 33.54
C ARG A 39 -8.72 3.75 33.27
N TRP A 40 -7.84 3.79 34.27
CA TRP A 40 -6.46 4.23 34.08
C TRP A 40 -5.69 3.29 33.15
N LEU A 41 -5.80 1.98 33.35
CA LEU A 41 -5.17 0.97 32.50
C LEU A 41 -5.73 1.01 31.07
N LEU A 42 -7.05 1.04 30.90
CA LEU A 42 -7.69 1.17 29.59
C LEU A 42 -7.31 2.48 28.89
N GLY A 43 -7.22 3.58 29.63
CA GLY A 43 -6.75 4.86 29.10
C GLY A 43 -5.29 4.83 28.68
N TRP A 44 -4.43 4.11 29.40
CA TRP A 44 -3.02 3.90 29.05
C TRP A 44 -2.87 3.02 27.81
N VAL A 45 -3.56 1.88 27.74
CA VAL A 45 -3.59 0.99 26.57
C VAL A 45 -4.14 1.73 25.34
N GLY A 46 -5.25 2.44 25.50
CA GLY A 46 -5.87 3.21 24.41
C GLY A 46 -4.96 4.33 23.89
N LYS A 47 -4.24 5.04 24.77
CA LYS A 47 -3.28 6.08 24.35
C LYS A 47 -2.11 5.50 23.57
N GLN A 48 -1.62 4.31 23.95
CA GLN A 48 -0.50 3.68 23.25
C GLN A 48 -0.94 3.12 21.89
N LEU A 49 -2.08 2.44 21.84
CA LEU A 49 -2.66 1.97 20.58
C LEU A 49 -2.98 3.12 19.63
N ASN A 50 -3.54 4.23 20.13
CA ASN A 50 -3.88 5.36 19.27
C ASN A 50 -2.64 6.06 18.67
N ARG A 51 -1.55 6.17 19.44
CA ARG A 51 -0.28 6.74 18.95
C ARG A 51 0.45 5.81 17.98
N ASP A 52 0.47 4.51 18.28
CA ASP A 52 1.13 3.52 17.43
C ASP A 52 0.32 3.26 16.15
N MET A 53 -1.01 3.29 16.23
CA MET A 53 -1.88 3.12 15.05
C MET A 53 -1.83 4.33 14.13
N GLN A 54 -1.90 5.56 14.66
CA GLN A 54 -1.75 6.76 13.82
C GLN A 54 -0.36 6.82 13.16
N SER A 55 0.72 6.58 13.91
CA SER A 55 2.07 6.60 13.34
C SER A 55 2.31 5.50 12.30
N LYS A 56 1.77 4.29 12.52
CA LYS A 56 1.83 3.20 11.53
C LYS A 56 0.97 3.47 10.30
N LEU A 57 -0.21 4.09 10.47
CA LEU A 57 -1.06 4.49 9.34
C LEU A 57 -0.41 5.61 8.53
N ASP A 58 0.21 6.59 9.18
CA ASP A 58 0.92 7.68 8.51
C ASP A 58 2.18 7.19 7.80
N SER A 59 2.95 6.28 8.41
CA SER A 59 4.11 5.67 7.74
C SER A 59 3.69 4.80 6.57
N LEU A 60 2.64 3.99 6.75
CA LEU A 60 2.10 3.14 5.71
C LEU A 60 1.53 3.97 4.54
N ALA A 61 0.81 5.06 4.82
CA ALA A 61 0.32 5.97 3.79
C ALA A 61 1.47 6.60 3.00
N LYS A 62 2.54 7.03 3.68
CA LYS A 62 3.75 7.56 3.03
C LYS A 62 4.47 6.50 2.19
N ASP A 63 4.58 5.27 2.69
CA ASP A 63 5.21 4.16 1.97
C ASP A 63 4.38 3.76 0.75
N PHE A 64 3.05 3.72 0.86
CA PHE A 64 2.14 3.49 -0.26
C PHE A 64 2.23 4.61 -1.30
N GLU A 65 2.24 5.86 -0.86
CA GLU A 65 2.41 7.02 -1.71
C GLU A 65 3.74 6.97 -2.48
N ALA A 66 4.84 6.67 -1.80
CA ALA A 66 6.15 6.51 -2.43
C ALA A 66 6.17 5.35 -3.45
N HIS A 67 5.65 4.19 -3.07
CA HIS A 67 5.56 3.02 -3.96
C HIS A 67 4.69 3.28 -5.19
N LYS A 68 3.60 4.03 -5.05
CA LYS A 68 2.71 4.34 -6.17
C LYS A 68 3.40 5.19 -7.24
N VAL A 69 4.21 6.15 -6.80
CA VAL A 69 4.99 7.02 -7.70
C VAL A 69 6.08 6.25 -8.42
N ASP A 70 6.76 5.35 -7.71
CA ASP A 70 7.78 4.50 -8.32
C ASP A 70 7.16 3.51 -9.32
N SER A 71 5.96 3.00 -9.04
CA SER A 71 5.19 2.18 -9.96
C SER A 71 4.83 2.95 -11.24
N TRP A 72 4.23 4.14 -11.14
CA TRP A 72 3.91 4.97 -12.29
C TRP A 72 5.14 5.37 -13.10
N ARG A 73 6.24 5.71 -12.42
CA ARG A 73 7.53 6.00 -13.06
C ARG A 73 8.00 4.80 -13.89
N SER A 74 7.97 3.61 -13.31
CA SER A 74 8.43 2.39 -13.97
C SER A 74 7.58 2.08 -15.18
N GLU A 75 6.26 2.19 -15.05
CA GLU A 75 5.30 1.94 -16.13
C GLU A 75 5.49 2.87 -17.34
N ILE A 76 5.71 4.18 -17.11
CA ILE A 76 5.98 5.14 -18.19
C ILE A 76 7.30 4.81 -18.90
N LEU A 77 8.35 4.48 -18.14
CA LEU A 77 9.66 4.15 -18.70
C LEU A 77 9.63 2.82 -19.48
N ASP A 78 8.92 1.83 -18.98
CA ASP A 78 8.76 0.52 -19.62
C ASP A 78 7.98 0.65 -20.94
N PHE A 79 6.92 1.47 -20.95
CA PHE A 79 6.20 1.77 -22.19
C PHE A 79 7.07 2.50 -23.21
N ALA A 80 7.86 3.49 -22.77
CA ALA A 80 8.82 4.17 -23.65
C ALA A 80 9.84 3.19 -24.23
N ASN A 81 10.41 2.32 -23.39
CA ASN A 81 11.35 1.27 -23.81
C ASN A 81 10.70 0.32 -24.83
N SER A 82 9.46 -0.10 -24.60
CA SER A 82 8.69 -0.93 -25.52
C SER A 82 8.52 -0.26 -26.89
N CYS A 83 8.17 1.02 -26.90
CA CYS A 83 8.08 1.84 -28.11
C CYS A 83 9.44 1.94 -28.84
N MET A 84 10.55 2.13 -28.11
CA MET A 84 11.91 2.15 -28.69
C MET A 84 12.30 0.79 -29.29
N ASN A 85 11.80 -0.31 -28.72
CA ASN A 85 11.97 -1.67 -29.23
C ASN A 85 11.05 -1.98 -30.43
N ARG A 86 10.41 -0.97 -31.03
CA ARG A 86 9.54 -1.07 -32.20
C ARG A 86 8.30 -1.94 -31.98
N ARG A 87 7.91 -2.18 -30.73
CA ARG A 87 6.62 -2.80 -30.44
C ARG A 87 5.51 -1.81 -30.80
N LYS A 88 4.52 -2.29 -31.55
CA LYS A 88 3.31 -1.52 -31.81
C LYS A 88 2.38 -1.64 -30.62
N HIS A 89 1.69 -0.55 -30.33
CA HIS A 89 0.74 -0.46 -29.24
C HIS A 89 -0.63 -0.02 -29.77
N THR A 90 -1.68 -0.44 -29.08
CA THR A 90 -3.04 0.01 -29.40
C THR A 90 -3.24 1.45 -28.94
N LYS A 91 -4.29 2.11 -29.44
CA LYS A 91 -4.59 3.49 -29.03
C LYS A 91 -4.91 3.55 -27.53
N GLU A 92 -5.57 2.52 -27.01
CA GLU A 92 -5.96 2.39 -25.61
C GLU A 92 -4.74 2.30 -24.68
N GLU A 93 -3.70 1.56 -25.08
CA GLU A 93 -2.44 1.50 -24.31
C GLU A 93 -1.76 2.87 -24.23
N PHE A 94 -1.76 3.64 -25.33
CA PHE A 94 -1.25 5.01 -25.31
C PHE A 94 -2.08 5.93 -24.42
N ASP A 95 -3.41 5.88 -24.54
CA ASP A 95 -4.33 6.71 -23.75
C ASP A 95 -4.17 6.42 -22.24
N HIS A 96 -3.98 5.14 -21.87
CA HIS A 96 -3.67 4.72 -20.51
C HIS A 96 -2.37 5.33 -19.99
N ILE A 97 -1.27 5.21 -20.75
CA ILE A 97 0.03 5.75 -20.31
C ILE A 97 0.04 7.28 -20.22
N ILE A 98 -0.72 7.95 -21.08
CA ILE A 98 -0.95 9.40 -20.96
C ILE A 98 -1.65 9.74 -19.65
N SER A 99 -2.68 8.99 -19.26
CA SER A 99 -3.36 9.21 -17.98
C SER A 99 -2.46 8.93 -16.76
N VAL A 100 -1.63 7.89 -16.83
CA VAL A 100 -0.64 7.56 -15.78
C VAL A 100 0.38 8.68 -15.61
N HIS A 101 0.83 9.28 -16.71
CA HIS A 101 1.71 10.43 -16.67
C HIS A 101 1.04 11.67 -16.06
N ASP A 102 -0.22 11.95 -16.38
CA ASP A 102 -0.93 13.11 -15.81
C ASP A 102 -1.11 12.99 -14.29
N ASP A 103 -1.39 11.79 -13.79
CA ASP A 103 -1.45 11.51 -12.36
C ASP A 103 -0.08 11.63 -11.69
N TYR A 104 0.97 11.12 -12.35
CA TYR A 104 2.35 11.27 -11.91
C TYR A 104 2.77 12.75 -11.84
N ALA A 105 2.46 13.55 -12.86
CA ALA A 105 2.85 14.95 -12.95
C ALA A 105 2.23 15.80 -11.83
N LYS A 106 0.92 15.63 -11.58
CA LYS A 106 0.23 16.29 -10.46
C LYS A 106 0.89 15.96 -9.13
N TYR A 107 1.18 14.67 -8.91
CA TYR A 107 1.77 14.21 -7.66
C TYR A 107 3.20 14.77 -7.46
N VAL A 108 4.02 14.78 -8.51
CA VAL A 108 5.40 15.30 -8.46
C VAL A 108 5.42 16.81 -8.21
N GLU A 109 4.49 17.56 -8.81
CA GLU A 109 4.36 19.01 -8.59
C GLU A 109 3.96 19.34 -7.15
N GLU A 110 2.98 18.62 -6.59
CA GLU A 110 2.52 18.82 -5.21
C GLU A 110 3.61 18.50 -4.17
N LYS A 111 4.40 17.46 -4.41
CA LYS A 111 5.39 16.95 -3.44
C LYS A 111 6.81 17.46 -3.68
N LYS A 112 7.05 18.25 -4.75
CA LYS A 112 8.36 18.79 -5.17
C LYS A 112 9.44 17.71 -5.29
N ILE A 113 9.07 16.54 -5.79
CA ILE A 113 10.00 15.42 -6.00
C ILE A 113 10.84 15.72 -7.24
N GLU A 114 12.11 15.33 -7.24
CA GLU A 114 12.96 15.50 -8.41
C GLU A 114 12.43 14.64 -9.56
N ASN A 115 11.97 15.32 -10.62
CA ASN A 115 11.45 14.68 -11.80
C ASN A 115 12.65 14.14 -12.60
N GLY A 116 12.87 12.83 -12.55
CA GLY A 116 13.96 12.16 -13.26
C GLY A 116 13.74 12.10 -14.79
N GLN A 117 14.12 11.00 -15.41
CA GLN A 117 14.06 10.80 -16.87
C GLN A 117 12.62 10.67 -17.44
N VAL A 118 11.58 10.71 -16.59
CA VAL A 118 10.17 10.50 -16.97
C VAL A 118 9.67 11.56 -17.94
N LYS A 119 10.04 12.83 -17.73
CA LYS A 119 9.63 13.92 -18.63
C LYS A 119 10.08 13.66 -20.07
N LEU A 120 11.34 13.28 -20.25
CA LEU A 120 11.91 12.99 -21.57
C LEU A 120 11.28 11.74 -22.20
N ALA A 121 11.06 10.69 -21.40
CA ALA A 121 10.39 9.48 -21.86
C ALA A 121 8.95 9.76 -22.31
N TYR A 122 8.23 10.60 -21.58
CA TYR A 122 6.87 10.99 -21.93
C TYR A 122 6.82 11.87 -23.18
N GLU A 123 7.76 12.81 -23.34
CA GLU A 123 7.88 13.62 -24.56
C GLU A 123 8.01 12.72 -25.81
N TYR A 124 8.83 11.67 -25.74
CA TYR A 124 8.97 10.66 -26.80
C TYR A 124 7.65 9.90 -27.07
N ILE A 125 6.98 9.44 -26.01
CA ILE A 125 5.69 8.74 -26.13
C ILE A 125 4.63 9.64 -26.79
N ALA A 126 4.56 10.91 -26.38
CA ALA A 126 3.60 11.87 -26.91
C ALA A 126 3.86 12.20 -28.39
N GLU A 127 5.13 12.29 -28.81
CA GLU A 127 5.48 12.42 -30.23
C GLU A 127 5.04 11.20 -31.04
N LEU A 128 5.31 9.99 -30.54
CA LEU A 128 4.92 8.76 -31.21
C LEU A 128 3.40 8.62 -31.31
N TYR A 129 2.67 8.97 -30.25
CA TYR A 129 1.21 8.99 -30.25
C TYR A 129 0.65 9.95 -31.32
N ARG A 130 1.19 11.18 -31.39
CA ARG A 130 0.80 12.14 -32.44
C ARG A 130 1.04 11.57 -33.84
N HIS A 131 2.19 10.94 -34.05
CA HIS A 131 2.50 10.30 -35.33
C HIS A 131 1.53 9.17 -35.66
N CYS A 132 1.20 8.32 -34.68
CA CYS A 132 0.22 7.24 -34.85
C CYS A 132 -1.19 7.77 -35.16
N CYS A 133 -1.60 8.89 -34.54
CA CYS A 133 -2.86 9.57 -34.86
C CYS A 133 -2.88 10.11 -36.29
N GLU A 134 -1.79 10.72 -36.76
CA GLU A 134 -1.70 11.27 -38.12
C GLU A 134 -1.68 10.18 -39.20
N LYS A 135 -0.98 9.07 -38.92
CA LYS A 135 -0.77 7.97 -39.88
C LYS A 135 -1.76 6.82 -39.72
N ASN A 136 -2.63 6.88 -38.70
CA ASN A 136 -3.50 5.80 -38.27
C ASN A 136 -2.75 4.45 -38.14
N SER A 137 -1.55 4.48 -37.55
CA SER A 137 -0.61 3.36 -37.53
C SER A 137 -0.62 2.55 -36.22
N PHE A 138 -1.70 2.64 -35.45
CA PHE A 138 -1.89 1.89 -34.21
C PHE A 138 -1.96 0.37 -34.47
N LEU A 139 -1.66 -0.42 -33.44
CA LEU A 139 -1.96 -1.84 -33.47
C LEU A 139 -3.48 -2.04 -33.48
N VAL A 140 -3.97 -2.83 -34.44
CA VAL A 140 -5.37 -3.26 -34.52
C VAL A 140 -5.38 -4.76 -34.23
N VAL A 141 -5.86 -5.14 -33.06
CA VAL A 141 -6.06 -6.55 -32.69
C VAL A 141 -7.39 -6.99 -33.29
N ARG A 142 -7.39 -8.01 -34.16
CA ARG A 142 -8.62 -8.58 -34.69
C ARG A 142 -8.89 -9.94 -34.05
N PRO A 143 -10.15 -10.34 -33.86
CA PRO A 143 -10.49 -11.64 -33.26
C PRO A 143 -9.85 -12.84 -33.98
N SER A 144 -9.64 -12.74 -35.28
CA SER A 144 -8.98 -13.78 -36.09
C SER A 144 -7.50 -14.00 -35.76
N ASP A 145 -6.85 -12.97 -35.20
CA ASP A 145 -5.41 -13.00 -34.93
C ASP A 145 -5.13 -13.71 -33.57
N GLU A 146 -6.16 -13.99 -32.75
CA GLU A 146 -6.07 -14.73 -31.48
C GLU A 146 -6.10 -16.26 -31.67
N GLU A 147 -6.58 -16.75 -32.81
CA GLU A 147 -6.72 -18.19 -33.11
C GLU A 147 -5.44 -18.84 -33.67
N GLU A 148 -4.42 -18.04 -34.04
CA GLU A 148 -3.16 -18.54 -34.64
C GLU A 148 -2.02 -18.75 -33.63
N GLU A 149 -2.22 -18.44 -32.34
CA GLU A 149 -1.21 -18.55 -31.27
C GLU A 149 -1.48 -19.69 -30.26
N GLU A 150 -2.08 -20.82 -30.69
CA GLU A 150 -2.12 -22.09 -29.92
C GLU A 150 -1.14 -23.16 -30.46
#